data_AF-A0A1Y4F394-F1
#
_entry.id   AF-A0A1Y4F394-F1
#
_cell.length_a   1.000
_cell.length_b   1.000
_cell.length_c   1.000
_cell.angle_alpha   90.00
_cell.angle_beta   90.00
_cell.angle_gamma   90.00
#
_symmetry.space_group_name_H-M   'P 1'
#
loop_
_entity.id
_entity.type
_entity.pdbx_description
1 polymer ?
#
loop_
_entity_poly.entity_id
_entity_poly.type
_entity_poly.pdbx_seq_one_letter_code
_entity_poly.pdbx_strand_id
1 'polypeptide(L)'
;MIAEQLEKVRKIAQNYGYEAQTRQLTEKIGKLFQAMNKYWRKDLQCGKHLCNPWDGYMPEDSEEYWNLVEKIADMEIMLEQMKFFLAVNDNGFDGIIQEKLDRQIKRMEEENAD
;
A
#
# COMPACT_ATOMS: atom_id res chain seq x y z
N MET A 1 4.98 10.34 2.46
CA MET A 1 4.69 11.04 3.73
C MET A 1 5.59 12.26 3.87
N ILE A 2 5.08 13.37 4.42
CA ILE A 2 5.90 14.57 4.70
C ILE A 2 6.63 14.43 6.04
N ALA A 3 7.65 15.26 6.27
CA ALA A 3 8.52 15.18 7.46
C ALA A 3 7.75 15.17 8.80
N GLU A 4 6.74 16.04 8.94
CA GLU A 4 5.91 16.11 10.16
C GLU A 4 5.17 14.78 10.42
N GLN A 5 4.68 14.11 9.36
CA GLN A 5 4.00 12.84 9.51
C GLN A 5 4.98 11.72 9.89
N LEU A 6 6.19 11.71 9.31
CA LEU A 6 7.23 10.75 9.66
C LEU A 6 7.67 10.86 11.12
N GLU A 7 7.74 12.08 11.67
CA GLU A 7 8.03 12.28 13.09
C GLU A 7 6.95 11.63 13.98
N LYS A 8 5.67 11.81 13.64
CA LYS A 8 4.54 11.16 14.34
C LYS A 8 4.64 9.63 14.25
N VAL A 9 4.96 9.10 13.07
CA VAL A 9 5.15 7.65 12.86
C VAL A 9 6.25 7.09 13.76
N ARG A 10 7.41 7.77 13.82
CA ARG A 10 8.53 7.36 14.69
C ARG A 10 8.14 7.41 16.16
N LYS A 11 7.43 8.47 16.60
CA LYS A 11 6.96 8.60 17.97
C LYS A 11 6.03 7.45 18.37
N ILE A 12 5.11 7.06 17.49
CA ILE A 12 4.21 5.92 17.72
C ILE A 12 4.99 4.61 17.80
N ALA A 13 5.91 4.37 16.85
CA ALA A 13 6.75 3.18 16.83
C ALA A 13 7.58 3.05 18.11
N GLN A 14 8.23 4.13 18.55
CA GLN A 14 9.03 4.16 19.78
C GLN A 14 8.18 3.88 21.03
N ASN A 15 6.96 4.40 21.09
CA ASN A 15 6.08 4.22 22.25
C ASN A 15 5.60 2.77 22.41
N TYR A 16 5.23 2.10 21.32
CA TYR A 16 4.61 0.77 21.39
C TYR A 16 5.57 -0.39 21.12
N GLY A 17 6.71 -0.13 20.46
CA GLY A 17 7.74 -1.13 20.18
C GLY A 17 7.42 -2.07 19.01
N TYR A 18 8.45 -2.80 18.59
CA TYR A 18 8.42 -3.62 17.37
C TYR A 18 7.34 -4.70 17.38
N GLU A 19 7.29 -5.53 18.42
CA GLU A 19 6.38 -6.68 18.47
C GLU A 19 4.90 -6.28 18.38
N ALA A 20 4.50 -5.23 19.12
CA ALA A 20 3.14 -4.72 19.09
C ALA A 20 2.80 -4.15 17.70
N GLN A 21 3.72 -3.42 17.08
CA GLN A 21 3.50 -2.81 15.77
C GLN A 21 3.53 -3.85 14.63
N THR A 22 4.32 -4.93 14.73
CA THR A 22 4.24 -6.04 13.77
C THR A 22 2.88 -6.73 13.83
N ARG A 23 2.30 -6.91 15.02
CA ARG A 23 0.93 -7.44 15.17
C ARG A 23 -0.10 -6.49 14.55
N GLN A 24 0.05 -5.19 14.78
CA GLN A 24 -0.80 -4.18 14.14
C GLN A 24 -0.70 -4.22 12.62
N LEU A 25 0.51 -4.36 12.05
CA LEU A 25 0.71 -4.50 10.61
C LEU A 25 -0.08 -5.69 10.07
N THR A 26 0.00 -6.85 10.71
CA THR A 26 -0.77 -8.04 10.33
C THR A 26 -2.27 -7.78 10.32
N GLU A 27 -2.79 -7.08 11.34
CA GLU A 27 -4.21 -6.71 11.40
C GLU A 27 -4.60 -5.75 10.26
N LYS A 28 -3.75 -4.76 9.97
CA LYS A 28 -3.97 -3.80 8.88
C LYS A 28 -3.93 -4.47 7.50
N ILE A 29 -3.09 -5.48 7.30
CA ILE A 29 -3.09 -6.30 6.07
C ILE A 29 -4.44 -6.99 5.90
N GLY A 30 -4.98 -7.59 6.97
CA GLY A 30 -6.31 -8.22 6.93
C GLY A 30 -7.43 -7.23 6.62
N LYS A 31 -7.39 -6.02 7.20
CA LYS A 31 -8.36 -4.94 6.94
C LYS A 31 -8.26 -4.43 5.50
N LEU A 32 -7.06 -4.23 4.98
CA LEU A 32 -6.84 -3.82 3.58
C LEU A 32 -7.38 -4.89 2.62
N PHE A 33 -7.06 -6.16 2.87
CA PHE A 33 -7.58 -7.27 2.06
C PHE A 33 -9.11 -7.32 2.07
N GLN A 34 -9.74 -7.12 3.23
CA GLN A 34 -11.20 -7.05 3.31
C GLN A 34 -11.77 -5.85 2.54
N ALA A 35 -11.14 -4.67 2.65
CA ALA A 35 -11.57 -3.46 1.96
C ALA A 35 -11.49 -3.61 0.44
N MET A 36 -10.38 -4.15 -0.08
CA MET A 36 -10.21 -4.46 -1.51
C MET A 36 -11.33 -5.36 -2.03
N ASN A 37 -11.66 -6.43 -1.29
CA ASN A 37 -12.72 -7.36 -1.67
C ASN A 37 -14.13 -6.75 -1.56
N LYS A 38 -14.34 -5.76 -0.70
CA LYS A 38 -15.62 -5.03 -0.64
C LYS A 38 -15.77 -4.11 -1.85
N TYR A 39 -14.75 -3.31 -2.14
CA TYR A 39 -14.71 -2.42 -3.30
C TYR A 39 -14.88 -3.19 -4.61
N TRP A 40 -14.15 -4.30 -4.79
CA TRP A 40 -14.27 -5.14 -5.98
C TRP A 40 -15.70 -5.70 -6.18
N ARG A 41 -16.37 -6.11 -5.10
CA ARG A 41 -17.73 -6.69 -5.19
C ARG A 41 -18.81 -5.64 -5.38
N LYS A 42 -18.73 -4.51 -4.68
CA LYS A 42 -19.80 -3.51 -4.65
C LYS A 42 -19.66 -2.51 -5.79
N ASP A 43 -18.49 -1.89 -5.90
CA ASP A 43 -18.24 -0.78 -6.82
C ASP A 43 -17.88 -1.28 -8.21
N LEU A 44 -16.99 -2.27 -8.28
CA LEU A 44 -16.59 -2.88 -9.56
C LEU A 44 -17.56 -3.99 -10.00
N GLN A 45 -18.60 -4.27 -9.21
CA GLN A 45 -19.62 -5.30 -9.44
C GLN A 45 -19.02 -6.66 -9.85
N CYS A 46 -18.02 -7.12 -9.10
CA CYS A 46 -17.28 -8.36 -9.39
C CYS A 46 -16.58 -8.35 -10.76
N GLY A 47 -16.04 -7.20 -11.16
CA GLY A 47 -15.28 -7.02 -12.41
C GLY A 47 -16.10 -6.68 -13.64
N LYS A 48 -17.42 -6.41 -13.51
CA LYS A 48 -18.22 -5.85 -14.62
C LYS A 48 -17.76 -4.45 -14.99
N HIS A 49 -17.27 -3.70 -14.00
CA HIS A 49 -16.61 -2.42 -14.24
C HIS A 49 -15.12 -2.58 -14.01
N LEU A 50 -14.33 -2.11 -14.97
CA LEU A 50 -12.88 -2.02 -14.82
C LEU A 50 -12.54 -0.82 -13.96
N CYS A 51 -11.57 -0.99 -13.06
CA CYS A 51 -10.93 0.12 -12.40
C CYS A 51 -9.79 0.60 -13.30
N ASN A 52 -10.08 1.51 -14.23
CA ASN A 52 -9.06 2.09 -15.10
C ASN A 52 -9.04 3.62 -14.95
N PRO A 53 -8.02 4.18 -14.27
CA PRO A 53 -7.89 5.63 -14.13
C PRO A 53 -7.62 6.33 -15.48
N TRP A 54 -7.19 5.60 -16.51
CA TRP A 54 -6.86 6.14 -17.83
C TRP A 54 -8.05 6.18 -18.80
N ASP A 55 -9.08 5.35 -18.58
CA ASP A 55 -10.29 5.28 -19.44
C ASP A 55 -11.46 6.12 -18.89
N GLY A 56 -11.24 6.86 -17.80
CA GLY A 56 -12.19 7.83 -17.25
C GLY A 56 -13.35 7.24 -16.43
N TYR A 57 -13.41 5.92 -16.22
CA TYR A 57 -14.34 5.30 -15.28
C TYR A 57 -13.57 4.72 -14.08
N MET A 58 -13.67 5.43 -12.97
CA MET A 58 -13.33 4.94 -11.64
C MET A 58 -14.50 5.31 -10.74
N PRO A 59 -15.13 4.35 -10.01
CA PRO A 59 -16.11 4.68 -8.99
C PRO A 59 -15.39 5.31 -7.79
N GLU A 60 -15.04 6.58 -7.96
CA GLU A 60 -14.53 7.48 -6.94
C GLU A 60 -15.68 8.02 -6.10
N ASP A 61 -15.42 8.29 -4.81
CA ASP A 61 -16.37 8.82 -3.82
C ASP A 61 -17.41 7.88 -3.19
N SER A 62 -17.32 6.56 -3.39
CA SER A 62 -18.13 5.62 -2.60
C SER A 62 -17.61 5.43 -1.16
N GLU A 63 -18.44 4.90 -0.28
CA GLU A 63 -18.03 4.52 1.08
C GLU A 63 -16.90 3.47 1.04
N GLU A 64 -17.03 2.49 0.16
CA GLU A 64 -16.03 1.43 -0.04
C GLU A 64 -14.71 1.96 -0.57
N TYR A 65 -14.75 2.93 -1.50
CA TYR A 65 -13.58 3.62 -2.02
C TYR A 65 -12.84 4.34 -0.88
N TRP A 66 -13.53 5.19 -0.12
CA TRP A 66 -12.90 5.94 0.97
C TRP A 66 -12.38 5.03 2.09
N ASN A 67 -13.10 3.95 2.41
CA ASN A 67 -12.60 2.94 3.34
C ASN A 67 -11.36 2.22 2.78
N LEU A 68 -11.28 1.93 1.48
CA LEU A 68 -10.08 1.37 0.87
C LEU A 68 -8.89 2.35 0.94
N VAL A 69 -9.11 3.63 0.62
CA VAL A 69 -8.10 4.70 0.76
C VAL A 69 -7.59 4.79 2.20
N GLU A 70 -8.48 4.74 3.19
CA GLU A 70 -8.10 4.73 4.62
C GLU A 70 -7.23 3.51 4.95
N LYS A 71 -7.54 2.32 4.42
CA LYS A 71 -6.73 1.11 4.69
C LYS A 71 -5.39 1.12 3.97
N ILE A 72 -5.28 1.81 2.84
CA ILE A 72 -3.99 2.08 2.19
C ILE A 72 -3.17 3.04 3.06
N ALA A 73 -3.76 4.11 3.58
CA ALA A 73 -3.07 5.04 4.48
C ALA A 73 -2.60 4.37 5.79
N ASP A 74 -3.46 3.52 6.39
CA ASP A 74 -3.08 2.64 7.50
C ASP A 74 -1.83 1.81 7.15
N MET A 75 -1.80 1.22 5.94
CA MET A 75 -0.68 0.40 5.48
C MET A 75 0.62 1.21 5.32
N GLU A 76 0.54 2.40 4.72
CA GLU A 76 1.70 3.28 4.56
C GLU A 76 2.34 3.60 5.91
N ILE A 77 1.51 3.97 6.90
CA ILE A 77 1.97 4.23 8.27
C ILE A 77 2.69 3.00 8.83
N MET A 78 2.08 1.81 8.73
CA MET A 78 2.67 0.60 9.29
C MET A 78 3.98 0.20 8.61
N LEU A 79 4.09 0.34 7.29
CA LEU A 79 5.31 0.06 6.54
C LEU A 79 6.44 1.02 6.92
N GLU A 80 6.14 2.31 7.12
CA GLU A 80 7.13 3.28 7.59
C GLU A 80 7.61 2.98 9.01
N GLN A 81 6.75 2.48 9.90
CA GLN A 81 7.20 2.00 11.21
C GLN A 81 8.14 0.79 11.07
N MET A 82 7.87 -0.15 10.17
CA MET A 82 8.77 -1.29 9.94
C MET A 82 10.12 -0.86 9.41
N LYS A 83 10.15 0.08 8.45
CA LYS A 83 11.41 0.67 7.95
C LYS A 83 12.20 1.30 9.09
N PHE A 84 11.54 2.04 9.98
CA PHE A 84 12.16 2.64 11.15
C PHE A 84 12.79 1.59 12.09
N PHE A 85 12.04 0.54 12.46
CA PHE A 85 12.56 -0.51 13.35
C PHE A 85 13.73 -1.29 12.74
N LEU A 86 13.72 -1.49 11.43
CA LEU A 86 14.78 -2.21 10.71
C LEU A 86 15.96 -1.31 10.33
N ALA A 87 15.96 -0.04 10.75
CA ALA A 87 16.97 0.96 10.38
C ALA A 87 17.24 1.01 8.86
N VAL A 88 16.18 0.85 8.07
CA VAL A 88 16.26 0.88 6.61
C VAL A 88 16.70 2.29 6.18
N ASN A 89 17.84 2.38 5.50
CA ASN A 89 18.31 3.60 4.87
C ASN A 89 17.68 3.72 3.47
N ASP A 90 17.12 4.89 3.18
CA ASP A 90 16.49 5.24 1.90
C ASP A 90 17.39 4.88 0.70
N ASN A 91 18.68 5.23 0.71
CA ASN A 91 19.58 4.97 -0.41
C ASN A 91 19.71 3.47 -0.78
N GLY A 92 19.75 2.60 0.22
CA GLY A 92 19.86 1.16 0.00
C GLY A 92 18.53 0.53 -0.40
N PHE A 93 17.44 1.05 0.16
CA PHE A 93 16.08 0.58 -0.12
C PHE A 93 15.60 0.97 -1.51
N ASP A 94 15.92 2.19 -1.96
CA ASP A 94 15.57 2.68 -3.29
C ASP A 94 16.23 1.84 -4.38
N GLY A 95 17.48 1.40 -4.19
CA GLY A 95 18.14 0.45 -5.10
C GLY A 95 17.40 -0.88 -5.21
N ILE A 96 16.89 -1.42 -4.09
CA ILE A 96 16.08 -2.65 -4.07
C ILE A 96 14.74 -2.42 -4.79
N ILE A 97 14.11 -1.26 -4.60
CA ILE A 97 12.88 -0.89 -5.33
C ILE A 97 13.18 -0.85 -6.83
N GLN A 98 14.23 -0.14 -7.25
CA GLN A 98 14.58 0.00 -8.66
C GLN A 98 14.80 -1.35 -9.33
N GLU A 99 15.61 -2.23 -8.72
CA GLU A 99 15.85 -3.57 -9.25
C GLU A 99 14.55 -4.38 -9.40
N LYS A 100 13.64 -4.27 -8.43
CA LYS A 100 12.34 -4.96 -8.49
C LYS A 100 11.46 -4.39 -9.61
N LEU A 101 11.45 -3.07 -9.82
CA LEU A 101 10.68 -2.42 -10.88
C LEU A 101 11.24 -2.77 -12.26
N ASP A 102 12.55 -2.62 -12.47
CA ASP A 102 13.24 -2.96 -13.72
C ASP A 102 12.95 -4.40 -14.14
N ARG A 103 12.95 -5.34 -13.18
CA ARG A 103 12.60 -6.74 -13.45
C ARG A 103 11.16 -6.92 -13.92
N GLN A 104 10.20 -6.15 -13.39
CA GLN A 104 8.81 -6.27 -13.83
C GLN A 104 8.61 -5.62 -15.21
N ILE A 105 9.23 -4.46 -15.47
CA ILE A 105 9.19 -3.81 -16.79
C ILE A 105 9.75 -4.75 -17.85
N LYS A 106 10.91 -5.36 -17.60
CA LYS A 106 11.52 -6.33 -18.54
C LYS A 106 10.58 -7.50 -18.86
N ARG A 107 9.86 -8.04 -17.87
CA ARG A 107 8.88 -9.12 -18.10
C ARG A 107 7.73 -8.68 -18.98
N MET A 108 7.21 -7.47 -18.76
CA MET A 108 6.16 -6.89 -19.60
C MET A 108 6.64 -6.69 -21.04
N GLU A 109 7.88 -6.28 -21.25
CA GLU A 109 8.47 -6.14 -22.59
C GLU A 109 8.63 -7.49 -23.29
N GLU A 110 9.07 -8.53 -22.57
CA GLU A 110 9.18 -9.89 -23.09
C GLU A 110 7.82 -10.50 -23.46
N GLU A 111 6.78 -10.31 -22.64
CA GLU A 111 5.41 -10.79 -22.92
C GLU A 111 4.75 -10.13 -24.14
N ASN A 112 5.15 -8.90 -24.49
CA ASN A 112 4.61 -8.16 -25.63
C ASN A 112 5.41 -8.37 -26.93
N ALA A 113 6.53 -9.10 -26.88
CA ALA A 113 7.40 -9.37 -28.02
C ALA A 113 7.01 -10.64 -28.80
N ASP A 114 6.07 -11.44 -28.27
CA ASP A 114 5.45 -12.64 -28.89
C ASP A 114 4.10 -12.32 -29.53
#